data_AF-A0A3D3JU67-F1
#
_entry.id   AF-A0A3D3JU67-F1
#
_cell.length_a   1.000
_cell.length_b   1.000
_cell.length_c   1.000
_cell.angle_alpha   90.00
_cell.angle_beta   90.00
_cell.angle_gamma   90.00
#
_symmetry.space_group_name_H-M   'P 1'
#
loop_
_entity.id
_entity.type
_entity.pdbx_description
1 polymer ?
#
loop_
_entity_poly.entity_id
_entity_poly.type
_entity_poly.pdbx_seq_one_letter_code
_entity_poly.pdbx_strand_id
1 'polypeptide(L)'
;MIHANVELHNVAELRRVDPFEGLCFQRVPEDVRTSLNEVAQGAIRHPACVEIRFVSDVPTTKITLSCPEGTTEVLIFFACFRARNASG
;
A
#
# COMPACT_ATOMS: atom_id res chain seq x y z
N MET A 1 5.82 4.92 -4.34
CA MET A 1 5.44 6.21 -3.74
C MET A 1 6.22 6.39 -2.44
N ILE A 2 6.63 7.61 -2.07
CA ILE A 2 7.22 7.86 -0.74
C ILE A 2 6.21 8.62 0.12
N HIS A 3 5.97 8.15 1.35
CA HIS A 3 5.10 8.79 2.33
C HIS A 3 5.68 8.62 3.73
N ALA A 4 5.81 9.72 4.49
CA ALA A 4 6.33 9.70 5.86
C ALA A 4 7.65 8.89 6.04
N ASN A 5 8.61 9.08 5.13
CA ASN A 5 9.89 8.35 5.09
C ASN A 5 9.79 6.82 4.88
N VAL A 6 8.65 6.35 4.37
CA VAL A 6 8.42 4.97 3.96
C VAL A 6 8.22 4.91 2.45
N GLU A 7 8.79 3.92 1.80
CA GLU A 7 8.50 3.60 0.40
C GLU A 7 7.30 2.64 0.33
N LEU A 8 6.25 3.07 -0.34
CA LEU A 8 5.08 2.28 -0.66
C LEU A 8 5.21 1.75 -2.09
N HIS A 9 5.41 0.44 -2.22
CA HIS A 9 5.50 -0.25 -3.51
C HIS A 9 4.11 -0.65 -4.00
N ASN A 10 3.90 -0.58 -5.32
CA ASN A 10 2.62 -0.87 -5.96
C ASN A 10 1.43 -0.02 -5.44
N VAL A 11 1.72 1.16 -4.89
CA VAL A 11 0.73 2.17 -4.48
C VAL A 11 0.86 3.38 -5.39
N ALA A 12 -0.22 3.70 -6.08
CA ALA A 12 -0.33 4.85 -6.97
C ALA A 12 -0.94 6.07 -6.28
N GLU A 13 -1.92 5.86 -5.39
CA GLU A 13 -2.59 6.92 -4.65
C GLU A 13 -2.82 6.51 -3.18
N LEU A 14 -2.74 7.51 -2.29
CA LEU A 14 -3.16 7.42 -0.90
C LEU A 14 -4.42 8.26 -0.72
N ARG A 15 -5.45 7.67 -0.13
CA ARG A 15 -6.75 8.33 0.01
C ARG A 15 -7.26 8.27 1.44
N ARG A 16 -7.76 9.39 1.96
CA ARG A 16 -8.57 9.39 3.19
C ARG A 16 -9.97 8.87 2.87
N VAL A 17 -10.46 7.96 3.70
CA VAL A 17 -11.79 7.35 3.53
C VAL A 17 -12.53 7.46 4.85
N ASP A 18 -13.54 8.30 4.91
CA ASP A 18 -14.38 8.43 6.10
C ASP A 18 -15.22 7.15 6.32
N PRO A 19 -15.45 6.72 7.57
CA PRO A 19 -15.01 7.34 8.83
C PRO A 19 -13.66 6.80 9.34
N PHE A 20 -12.86 6.15 8.51
CA PHE A 20 -11.66 5.44 8.95
C PHE A 20 -10.49 6.40 9.21
N GLU A 21 -9.83 6.20 10.35
CA GLU A 21 -8.55 6.83 10.61
C GLU A 21 -7.45 6.14 9.79
N GLY A 22 -6.74 6.91 8.95
CA GLY A 22 -5.62 6.42 8.16
C GLY A 22 -5.70 6.79 6.68
N LEU A 23 -4.87 6.12 5.88
CA LEU A 23 -4.81 6.27 4.43
C LEU A 23 -5.05 4.93 3.76
N CYS A 24 -6.03 4.87 2.87
CA CYS A 24 -6.30 3.74 2.00
C CYS A 24 -5.25 3.68 0.90
N PHE A 25 -4.68 2.49 0.68
CA PHE A 25 -3.72 2.24 -0.39
C PHE A 25 -4.44 1.87 -1.67
N GLN A 26 -4.23 2.64 -2.74
CA GLN A 26 -4.80 2.36 -4.04
C GLN A 26 -3.70 2.03 -5.06
N ARG A 27 -3.85 0.89 -5.74
CA ARG A 27 -2.92 0.44 -6.79
C ARG A 27 -3.08 1.24 -8.09
N VAL A 28 -4.22 1.92 -8.24
CA VAL A 28 -4.50 2.85 -9.33
C VAL A 28 -5.08 4.13 -8.76
N PRO A 29 -4.91 5.27 -9.45
CA PRO A 29 -5.64 6.49 -9.13
C PRO A 29 -7.16 6.28 -9.08
N GLU A 30 -7.86 7.06 -8.25
CA GLU A 30 -9.30 6.91 -8.03
C GLU A 30 -10.13 7.22 -9.30
N ASP A 31 -9.69 8.18 -10.11
CA ASP A 31 -10.30 8.50 -11.40
C ASP A 31 -10.18 7.30 -12.37
N VAL A 32 -9.02 6.64 -12.39
CA VAL A 32 -8.82 5.40 -13.14
C VAL A 32 -9.74 4.31 -12.60
N ARG A 33 -9.80 4.10 -11.27
CA ARG A 33 -10.68 3.10 -10.65
C ARG A 33 -12.13 3.32 -11.07
N THR A 34 -12.65 4.53 -10.89
CA THR A 34 -14.06 4.85 -11.17
C THR A 34 -14.43 4.79 -12.65
N SER A 35 -13.43 4.80 -13.54
CA SER A 35 -13.64 4.56 -14.98
C SER A 35 -13.81 3.08 -15.37
N LEU A 36 -13.50 2.14 -14.46
CA LEU A 36 -13.65 0.70 -14.68
C LEU A 36 -15.10 0.23 -14.49
N ASN A 37 -15.43 -0.96 -15.00
CA ASN A 37 -16.69 -1.63 -14.69
C ASN A 37 -16.79 -1.99 -13.19
N GLU A 38 -18.01 -2.21 -12.69
CA GLU A 38 -18.28 -2.42 -11.26
C GLU A 38 -17.48 -3.57 -10.62
N VAL A 39 -17.32 -4.68 -11.35
CA VAL A 39 -16.55 -5.84 -10.88
C VAL A 39 -15.08 -5.47 -10.71
N ALA A 40 -14.50 -4.80 -11.71
CA ALA A 40 -13.11 -4.38 -11.71
C ALA A 40 -12.84 -3.27 -10.67
N GLN A 41 -13.83 -2.41 -10.41
CA GLN A 41 -13.76 -1.41 -9.35
C GLN A 41 -13.55 -2.02 -7.96
N GLY A 42 -14.23 -3.14 -7.68
CA GLY A 42 -14.00 -3.91 -6.44
C GLY A 42 -12.65 -4.62 -6.46
N ALA A 43 -12.35 -5.34 -7.54
CA ALA A 43 -11.12 -6.14 -7.64
C ALA A 43 -9.83 -5.31 -7.51
N ILE A 44 -9.82 -4.08 -8.04
CA ILE A 44 -8.61 -3.24 -8.02
C ILE A 44 -8.33 -2.65 -6.62
N ARG A 45 -9.32 -2.64 -5.71
CA ARG A 45 -9.15 -2.20 -4.30
C ARG A 45 -8.35 -3.19 -3.46
N HIS A 46 -8.23 -4.46 -3.88
CA HIS A 46 -7.40 -5.41 -3.14
C HIS A 46 -5.94 -4.94 -3.11
N PRO A 47 -5.26 -4.98 -1.94
CA PRO A 47 -3.87 -4.53 -1.79
C PRO A 47 -2.87 -5.56 -2.32
N ALA A 48 -3.19 -6.24 -3.42
CA ALA A 48 -2.39 -7.31 -3.99
C ALA A 48 -0.98 -6.79 -4.36
N CYS A 49 0.05 -7.45 -3.84
CA CYS A 49 1.46 -7.08 -4.04
C CYS A 49 1.81 -5.65 -3.60
N VAL A 50 1.05 -5.06 -2.68
CA VAL A 50 1.43 -3.80 -2.02
C VAL A 50 2.48 -4.09 -0.97
N GLU A 51 3.53 -3.28 -0.93
CA GLU A 51 4.59 -3.41 0.08
C GLU A 51 4.82 -2.08 0.79
N ILE A 52 5.06 -2.17 2.10
CA ILE A 52 5.50 -1.06 2.95
C ILE A 52 6.98 -1.30 3.25
N ARG A 53 7.86 -0.49 2.66
CA ARG A 53 9.31 -0.64 2.75
C ARG A 53 9.91 0.51 3.55
N PHE A 54 10.63 0.19 4.62
CA PHE A 54 11.29 1.18 5.45
C PHE A 54 12.51 0.58 6.13
N VAL A 55 13.37 1.45 6.62
CA VAL A 55 14.47 1.13 7.51
C VAL A 55 14.22 1.86 8.83
N SER A 56 14.48 1.19 9.95
CA SER A 56 14.35 1.76 11.28
C SER A 56 15.66 1.53 12.03
N ASP A 57 16.16 2.57 12.69
CA ASP A 57 17.29 2.54 13.62
C ASP A 57 16.83 2.43 15.09
N VAL A 58 15.52 2.52 15.34
CA VAL A 58 14.94 2.35 16.68
C VAL A 58 14.64 0.89 17.00
N PRO A 59 14.67 0.48 18.29
CA PRO A 59 14.44 -0.91 18.70
C PRO A 59 13.04 -1.45 18.36
N THR A 60 12.04 -0.56 18.28
CA THR A 60 10.64 -0.95 18.05
C THR A 60 9.99 0.02 17.07
N THR A 61 9.41 -0.52 16.00
CA THR A 61 8.51 0.21 15.10
C THR A 61 7.10 -0.35 15.21
N LYS A 62 6.08 0.51 15.17
CA LYS A 62 4.67 0.12 15.17
C LYS A 62 4.03 0.52 13.84
N ILE A 63 3.37 -0.42 13.18
CA ILE A 63 2.53 -0.18 12.01
C ILE A 63 1.12 -0.63 12.37
N THR A 64 0.13 0.20 12.07
CA THR A 64 -1.28 -0.12 12.25
C THR A 64 -1.92 -0.22 10.88
N LEU A 65 -2.55 -1.38 10.60
CA LEU A 65 -3.22 -1.68 9.35
C LEU A 65 -4.67 -2.07 9.66
N SER A 66 -5.59 -1.74 8.74
CA SER A 66 -7.00 -2.11 8.82
C SER A 66 -7.47 -2.67 7.48
N CYS A 67 -8.39 -3.63 7.53
CA CYS A 67 -9.06 -4.19 6.36
C CYS A 67 -10.57 -4.24 6.67
N PRO A 68 -11.28 -3.10 6.59
CA PRO A 68 -12.68 -3.03 7.02
C PRO A 68 -13.62 -3.88 6.14
N GLU A 69 -13.27 -4.05 4.86
CA GLU A 69 -14.06 -4.80 3.87
C GLU A 69 -13.59 -6.26 3.74
N GLY A 70 -13.04 -6.88 4.80
CA GLY A 70 -12.73 -8.31 4.84
C GLY A 70 -11.46 -8.65 5.60
N THR A 71 -10.64 -9.52 5.00
CA THR A 71 -9.36 -9.95 5.57
C THR A 71 -8.26 -9.82 4.53
N THR A 72 -7.03 -9.66 5.01
CA THR A 72 -5.84 -9.64 4.16
C THR A 72 -4.70 -10.32 4.90
N GLU A 73 -3.76 -10.86 4.15
CA GLU A 73 -2.54 -11.46 4.69
C GLU A 73 -1.42 -10.43 4.66
N VAL A 74 -0.72 -10.31 5.78
CA VAL A 74 0.46 -9.44 5.90
C VAL A 74 1.65 -10.34 6.18
N LEU A 75 2.63 -10.29 5.28
CA LEU A 75 3.91 -10.95 5.47
C LEU A 75 4.95 -9.94 5.94
N ILE A 76 5.61 -10.23 7.05
CA ILE A 76 6.75 -9.45 7.53
C ILE A 76 8.02 -10.09 6.99
N PHE A 77 8.85 -9.28 6.32
CA PHE A 77 10.08 -9.74 5.70
C PHE A 77 11.26 -8.85 6.10
N PHE A 78 12.35 -9.48 6.52
CA PHE A 78 13.59 -8.81 6.94
C PHE A 78 14.73 -9.22 6.00
N ALA A 79 14.93 -8.48 4.92
CA ALA A 79 16.15 -8.57 4.12
C ALA A 79 16.35 -7.29 3.30
N CYS A 80 17.44 -7.24 2.54
CA CYS A 80 17.61 -6.23 1.51
C CYS A 80 16.52 -6.37 0.45
N PHE A 81 15.78 -5.30 0.19
CA PHE A 81 14.93 -5.23 -1.00
C PHE A 81 15.84 -5.34 -2.23
N ARG A 82 15.49 -6.23 -3.18
CA ARG A 82 16.12 -6.17 -4.50
C ARG A 82 15.67 -4.87 -5.14
N ALA A 83 16.57 -3.89 -5.20
CA ALA A 83 16.31 -2.65 -5.92
C ALA A 83 15.86 -2.99 -7.35
N ARG A 84 14.90 -2.24 -7.89
CA ARG A 84 14.81 -2.12 -9.35
C ARG A 84 16.18 -1.66 -9.79
N ASN A 85 16.88 -2.48 -10.57
CA ASN A 85 18.23 -2.24 -11.07
C ASN A 85 18.48 -0.75 -11.24
N ALA A 86 19.47 -0.22 -10.51
CA ALA A 86 20.16 0.97 -10.98
C ALA A 86 20.76 0.57 -12.33
N SER A 87 20.07 0.90 -13.42
CA SER A 87 20.66 0.97 -14.73
C SER A 87 21.82 1.96 -14.62
N GLY A 88 23.02 1.42 -14.52
CA GLY A 88 24.27 2.16 -14.76
C GLY A 88 24.39 2.56 -16.22
#